data_AF-A0A0F9ELQ6-F1
#
_entry.id   AF-A0A0F9ELQ6-F1
#
_cell.length_a   1.000
_cell.length_b   1.000
_cell.length_c   1.000
_cell.angle_alpha   90.00
_cell.angle_beta   90.00
_cell.angle_gamma   90.00
#
_symmetry.space_group_name_H-M   'P 1'
#
loop_
_entity.id
_entity.type
_entity.pdbx_description
1 polymer ?
#
loop_
_entity_poly.entity_id
_entity_poly.type
_entity_poly.pdbx_seq_one_letter_code
_entity_poly.pdbx_strand_id
1 'polypeptide(L)' 'MKFQDVIAGSMTIILLFALIAFALMEIETPEELRLAFGVSIGWVFSRGINGYNNARKGKVTNDERSG' A
#
# COMPACT_ATOMS: atom_id res chain seq x y z
N MET A 1 9.24 -1.18 10.12
CA MET A 1 8.81 -1.46 8.71
C MET A 1 10.03 -1.81 7.91
N LYS A 2 9.95 -2.78 6.97
CA LYS A 2 11.11 -3.12 6.12
C LYS A 2 11.35 -1.96 5.13
N PHE A 3 12.58 -1.70 4.73
CA PHE A 3 12.92 -0.62 3.78
C PHE A 3 12.11 -0.71 2.48
N GLN A 4 11.79 -1.93 2.04
CA GLN A 4 10.91 -2.20 0.90
C GLN A 4 9.47 -1.69 1.07
N ASP A 5 8.93 -1.68 2.29
CA ASP A 5 7.58 -1.14 2.56
C ASP A 5 7.55 0.37 2.39
N VAL A 6 8.62 1.03 2.85
CA VAL A 6 8.79 2.48 2.71
C VAL A 6 8.86 2.84 1.23
N ILE A 7 9.69 2.15 0.46
CA ILE A 7 9.81 2.37 -1.00
C ILE A 7 8.46 2.16 -1.71
N ALA A 8 7.74 1.07 -1.41
CA ALA A 8 6.45 0.80 -2.03
C ALA A 8 5.41 1.88 -1.69
N GLY A 9 5.38 2.35 -0.44
CA GLY A 9 4.56 3.47 -0.02
C GLY A 9 4.90 4.76 -0.77
N SER A 10 6.19 5.10 -0.85
CA SER A 10 6.68 6.28 -1.58
C SER A 10 6.32 6.22 -3.07
N MET A 11 6.51 5.06 -3.73
CA MET A 11 6.16 4.88 -5.13
C MET A 11 4.66 5.07 -5.38
N THR A 12 3.81 4.56 -4.49
CA THR A 12 2.35 4.72 -4.61
C THR A 12 1.95 6.20 -4.52
N ILE A 13 2.58 6.96 -3.62
CA ILE A 13 2.34 8.40 -3.46
C ILE A 13 2.77 9.16 -4.72
N ILE A 14 3.94 8.83 -5.28
CA ILE A 14 4.43 9.46 -6.52
C ILE A 14 3.50 9.17 -7.69
N LEU A 15 3.03 7.92 -7.83
CA LEU A 15 2.09 7.54 -8.88
C LEU A 15 0.72 8.22 -8.71
N LEU A 16 0.26 8.42 -7.47
CA LEU A 16 -0.96 9.20 -7.20
C LEU A 16 -0.82 10.63 -7.70
N PHE A 17 0.31 11.29 -7.41
CA PHE A 17 0.55 12.66 -7.92
C PHE A 17 0.62 12.70 -9.43
N ALA A 18 1.20 11.69 -10.08
CA ALA A 18 1.19 11.59 -11.53
C ALA A 18 -0.25 11.50 -12.06
N LEU A 19 -1.08 10.62 -11.51
CA LEU A 19 -2.50 10.50 -11.92
C LEU A 19 -3.28 11.81 -11.72
N ILE A 20 -3.06 12.51 -10.60
CA ILE A 20 -3.68 13.82 -10.35
C ILE A 20 -3.20 14.83 -11.40
N ALA A 21 -1.91 14.86 -11.71
CA ALA A 21 -1.38 15.77 -12.73
C ALA A 21 -1.98 15.50 -14.11
N PHE A 22 -2.07 14.23 -14.53
CA PHE A 22 -2.73 13.85 -15.78
C PHE A 22 -4.21 14.27 -15.81
N ALA A 23 -4.92 14.06 -14.70
CA ALA A 23 -6.32 14.48 -14.58
C ALA A 23 -6.48 16.01 -14.66
N LEU A 24 -5.59 16.76 -14.00
CA LEU A 24 -5.60 18.24 -14.03
C LEU A 24 -5.23 18.81 -15.40
N MET A 25 -4.39 18.10 -16.16
CA MET A 25 -4.02 18.49 -17.52
C MET A 25 -5.05 18.05 -18.57
N GLU A 26 -6.13 17.35 -18.17
CA GLU A 26 -7.11 16.73 -19.08
C GLU A 26 -6.47 15.82 -20.14
N ILE A 27 -5.32 15.22 -19.81
CA ILE A 27 -4.58 14.32 -20.70
C ILE A 27 -5.04 12.88 -20.43
N GLU A 28 -5.23 12.13 -21.51
CA GLU A 28 -5.51 10.70 -21.40
C GLU A 28 -4.39 9.99 -20.64
N THR A 29 -4.77 9.27 -19.59
CA THR A 29 -3.82 8.63 -18.70
C THR A 29 -3.32 7.35 -19.34
N PRO A 30 -2.00 7.16 -19.51
CA PRO A 30 -1.47 5.94 -20.14
C PRO A 30 -1.86 4.70 -19.32
N GLU A 31 -2.22 3.62 -20.03
CA GLU A 31 -2.71 2.39 -19.40
C GLU A 31 -1.66 1.77 -18.47
N GLU A 32 -0.38 1.85 -18.84
CA GLU A 32 0.75 1.39 -18.05
C GLU A 32 0.84 2.11 -16.70
N LEU A 33 0.56 3.41 -16.68
CA LEU A 33 0.57 4.21 -15.46
C LEU A 33 -0.56 3.76 -14.51
N ARG A 34 -1.73 3.49 -15.08
CA ARG A 34 -2.91 3.03 -14.35
C ARG A 34 -2.71 1.63 -13.76
N LEU A 35 -2.08 0.74 -14.53
CA LEU A 35 -1.69 -0.61 -14.09
C LEU A 35 -0.62 -0.55 -12.99
N ALA A 36 0.43 0.25 -13.17
CA ALA A 36 1.48 0.44 -12.16
C ALA A 36 0.90 0.97 -10.84
N PHE A 37 -0.02 1.93 -10.93
CA PHE A 37 -0.73 2.43 -9.76
C PHE A 37 -1.56 1.34 -9.07
N GLY A 38 -2.36 0.58 -9.82
CA GLY A 38 -3.15 -0.53 -9.28
C GLY A 38 -2.30 -1.58 -8.54
N VAL A 39 -1.17 -1.98 -9.12
CA VAL A 39 -0.23 -2.94 -8.51
C VAL A 39 0.39 -2.36 -7.23
N SER A 40 0.86 -1.11 -7.26
CA SER A 40 1.46 -0.46 -6.10
C SER A 40 0.47 -0.29 -4.93
N ILE A 41 -0.77 0.11 -5.21
CA ILE A 41 -1.87 0.11 -4.23
C ILE A 41 -2.09 -1.29 -3.66
N GLY A 42 -2.28 -2.31 -4.51
CA GLY A 42 -2.56 -3.67 -4.06
C GLY A 42 -1.48 -4.21 -3.11
N TRP A 43 -0.21 -3.87 -3.39
CA TRP A 43 0.92 -4.21 -2.54
C TRP A 43 0.89 -3.49 -1.18
N VAL A 44 0.68 -2.17 -1.18
CA VAL A 44 0.60 -1.35 0.05
C VAL A 44 -0.56 -1.81 0.94
N PHE A 45 -1.74 -2.06 0.37
CA PHE A 45 -2.90 -2.57 1.10
C PHE A 45 -2.66 -3.98 1.63
N SER A 46 -2.04 -4.88 0.86
CA SER A 46 -1.69 -6.23 1.32
C SER A 46 -0.74 -6.19 2.53
N ARG A 47 0.23 -5.27 2.54
CA ARG A 47 1.13 -5.07 3.68
C ARG A 47 0.41 -4.43 4.88
N GLY A 48 -0.49 -3.48 4.63
CA GLY A 48 -1.32 -2.86 5.67
C GLY A 48 -2.21 -3.87 6.40
N ILE A 49 -2.90 -4.73 5.64
CA ILE A 49 -3.74 -5.80 6.18
C ILE A 49 -2.91 -6.88 6.87
N ASN A 50 -1.77 -7.31 6.29
CA ASN A 50 -0.89 -8.28 6.96
C ASN A 50 -0.30 -7.73 8.26
N GLY A 51 0.04 -6.44 8.31
CA GLY A 51 0.48 -5.77 9.54
C GLY A 51 -0.60 -5.77 10.62
N TYR A 52 -1.86 -5.53 10.23
CA TYR A 52 -3.01 -5.56 11.14
C TYR A 52 -3.25 -6.98 11.69
N ASN A 53 -3.22 -7.99 10.83
CA ASN A 53 -3.39 -9.38 11.25
C ASN A 53 -2.26 -9.88 12.15
N ASN A 54 -1.01 -9.51 11.88
CA ASN A 54 0.12 -9.93 12.72
C ASN A 54 0.10 -9.26 14.11
N ALA A 55 -0.30 -7.98 14.17
CA ALA A 55 -0.51 -7.28 15.44
C ALA A 55 -1.67 -7.88 16.26
N ARG A 56 -2.75 -8.30 15.57
CA ARG A 56 -3.91 -8.94 16.22
C ARG A 56 -3.57 -10.34 16.74
N LYS A 57 -2.80 -11.14 15.98
CA LYS A 57 -2.36 -12.48 16.40
C LYS A 57 -1.46 -12.46 17.63
N GLY A 58 -0.57 -11.46 17.74
CA GLY A 58 0.27 -11.27 18.93
C GLY A 58 -0.51 -10.94 20.21
N LYS A 59 -1.68 -10.30 20.09
CA LYS A 59 -2.58 -10.05 21.24
C LYS A 59 -3.29 -11.34 21.70
N VAL A 60 -3.82 -12.14 20.78
CA VAL A 60 -4.57 -13.36 21.12
C VAL A 60 -3.67 -14.41 21.79
N THR A 61 -2.43 -14.58 21.33
CA THR A 61 -1.48 -15.53 21.95
C THR A 61 -1.02 -15.13 23.36
N ASN A 62 -1.03 -13.85 23.71
CA ASN A 62 -0.67 -13.41 25.07
C ASN A 62 -1.80 -13.60 26.09
N ASP A 63 -3.06 -13.54 25.65
CA ASP A 63 -4.21 -13.84 26.51
C ASP A 63 -4.31 -15.34 26.82
N GLU A 64 -3.98 -16.24 25.88
CA GLU A 64 -4.01 -17.69 26.12
C GLU A 64 -2.91 -18.21 27.06
N ARG A 65 -1.84 -17.43 27.29
CA ARG A 65 -0.72 -17.84 28.15
C ARG A 65 -0.81 -17.31 29.58
N SER A 66 -1.81 -16.49 29.87
CA SER A 66 -2.01 -15.83 31.17
C SER A 66 -3.25 -16.31 31.92
N GLY A 67 -3.91 -17.37 31.43
CA GLY A 67 -5.06 -18.04 32.06
C GLY A 67 -4.68 -19.34 32.76
#